data_AF-A0AAN9Q0J7-F1
#
_entry.id   AF-A0AAN9Q0J7-F1
#
_cell.length_a   1.000
_cell.length_b   1.000
_cell.length_c   1.000
_cell.angle_alpha   90.00
_cell.angle_beta   90.00
_cell.angle_gamma   90.00
#
_symmetry.space_group_name_H-M   'P 1'
#
loop_
_entity.id
_entity.type
_entity.pdbx_description
1 polymer ?
#
loop_
_entity_poly.entity_id
_entity_poly.type
_entity_poly.pdbx_seq_one_letter_code
_entity_poly.pdbx_strand_id
1 'polypeptide(L)'
;MVGKYANLSDILSVLQAYTVGFVQALLHASVAHNRKLVMEWVSAEDLEGDCSKENTDAYKATWGLLKGANRVVVLRGFGDKGVHGKFFATKYARENNVLYLGIFLGIQIAVIEFARSILGLYNAIIA
;
A
#
# COMPACT_ATOMS: atom_id res chain seq x y z
N MET A 1 -0.16 24.03 -15.99
CA MET A 1 0.26 24.01 -14.58
C MET A 1 1.75 23.73 -14.53
N VAL A 2 2.55 24.63 -13.96
CA VAL A 2 4.02 24.49 -13.84
C VAL A 2 4.33 24.13 -12.38
N GLY A 3 5.07 23.04 -12.16
CA GLY A 3 5.39 22.51 -10.84
C GLY A 3 6.58 23.21 -10.18
N LYS A 4 6.46 23.50 -8.87
CA LYS A 4 7.17 24.56 -8.13
C LYS A 4 8.28 24.08 -7.18
N TYR A 5 8.48 22.78 -7.02
CA TYR A 5 9.30 22.27 -5.91
C TYR A 5 10.76 22.10 -6.33
N ALA A 6 11.61 23.04 -5.88
CA ALA A 6 13.04 23.07 -6.17
C ALA A 6 13.91 22.48 -5.04
N ASN A 7 13.37 22.29 -3.82
CA ASN A 7 14.13 21.88 -2.63
C ASN A 7 13.62 20.57 -2.03
N LEU A 8 14.53 19.79 -1.40
CA LEU A 8 14.22 18.49 -0.78
C LEU A 8 13.19 18.60 0.37
N SER A 9 13.20 19.72 1.11
CA SER A 9 12.23 20.03 2.17
C SER A 9 10.80 20.18 1.64
N ASP A 10 10.65 20.69 0.42
CA ASP A 10 9.34 20.86 -0.21
C ASP A 10 8.78 19.52 -0.72
N ILE A 11 9.66 18.58 -1.10
CA ILE A 11 9.24 17.23 -1.48
C ILE A 11 8.66 16.49 -0.27
N LEU A 12 9.29 16.63 0.91
CA LEU A 12 8.82 16.01 2.15
C LEU A 12 7.47 16.57 2.61
N SER A 13 7.25 17.90 2.49
CA SER A 13 5.97 18.52 2.81
C SER A 13 4.87 18.16 1.82
N VAL A 14 5.21 18.00 0.54
CA VAL A 14 4.29 17.52 -0.51
C VAL A 14 3.89 16.06 -0.29
N LEU A 15 4.81 15.20 0.11
CA LEU A 15 4.50 13.81 0.46
C LEU A 15 3.54 13.73 1.65
N GLN A 16 3.76 14.55 2.68
CA GLN A 16 2.78 14.70 3.76
C GLN A 16 1.42 15.22 3.25
N ALA A 17 1.41 16.22 2.37
CA ALA A 17 0.19 16.78 1.82
C ALA A 17 -0.64 15.75 1.03
N TYR A 18 -0.01 14.85 0.27
CA TYR A 18 -0.73 13.79 -0.44
C TYR A 18 -1.39 12.80 0.51
N THR A 19 -0.68 12.37 1.55
CA THR A 19 -1.22 11.42 2.53
C THR A 19 -2.34 12.07 3.36
N VAL A 20 -2.16 13.32 3.77
CA VAL A 20 -3.18 14.10 4.51
C VAL A 20 -4.42 14.32 3.66
N GLY A 21 -4.26 14.72 2.39
CA GLY A 21 -5.37 14.92 1.46
C GLY A 21 -6.18 13.64 1.22
N PHE A 22 -5.50 12.50 1.09
CA PHE A 22 -6.17 11.21 0.93
C PHE A 22 -6.94 10.80 2.18
N VAL A 23 -6.36 10.95 3.38
CA VAL A 23 -7.04 10.66 4.64
C VAL A 23 -8.26 11.57 4.82
N GLN A 24 -8.17 12.83 4.45
CA GLN A 24 -9.29 13.77 4.52
C GLN A 24 -10.40 13.42 3.52
N ALA A 25 -10.05 12.95 2.32
CA ALA A 25 -11.02 12.45 1.35
C ALA A 25 -11.76 11.20 1.88
N LEU A 26 -11.05 10.27 2.53
CA LEU A 26 -11.65 9.11 3.19
C LEU A 26 -12.57 9.52 4.34
N LEU A 27 -12.18 10.53 5.12
CA LEU A 27 -13.01 11.08 6.20
C LEU A 27 -14.29 11.71 5.66
N HIS A 28 -14.22 12.49 4.59
CA HIS A 28 -15.41 13.07 3.96
C HIS A 28 -16.32 11.98 3.41
N ALA A 29 -15.76 10.94 2.79
CA ALA A 29 -16.53 9.77 2.34
C ALA A 29 -17.18 9.02 3.51
N SER A 30 -16.47 8.87 4.64
CA SER A 30 -17.02 8.19 5.81
C SER A 30 -18.17 8.96 6.44
N VAL A 31 -18.05 10.29 6.53
CA VAL A 31 -19.13 11.17 7.01
C VAL A 31 -20.33 11.10 6.07
N ALA A 32 -20.12 11.19 4.75
CA ALA A 32 -21.19 11.10 3.76
C ALA A 32 -21.96 9.76 3.80
N HIS A 33 -21.28 8.66 4.16
CA HIS A 33 -21.89 7.34 4.31
C HIS A 33 -22.27 6.98 5.76
N ASN A 34 -22.14 7.92 6.70
CA ASN A 34 -22.41 7.74 8.12
C ASN A 34 -21.71 6.50 8.73
N ARG A 35 -20.43 6.31 8.37
CA ARG A 35 -19.57 5.23 8.86
C ARG A 35 -18.39 5.79 9.64
N LYS A 36 -17.95 5.06 10.68
CA LYS A 36 -16.72 5.36 11.40
C LYS A 36 -15.53 4.86 10.58
N LEU A 37 -14.61 5.76 10.24
CA LEU A 37 -13.34 5.41 9.62
C LEU A 37 -12.38 4.89 10.69
N VAL A 38 -11.89 3.66 10.51
CA VAL A 38 -10.81 3.08 11.33
C VAL A 38 -9.68 2.75 10.36
N MET A 39 -8.51 3.33 10.61
CA MET A 39 -7.32 3.13 9.78
C MET A 39 -6.20 2.56 10.65
N GLU A 40 -5.61 1.48 10.17
CA GLU A 40 -4.44 0.86 10.76
C GLU A 40 -3.29 0.99 9.77
N TRP A 41 -2.17 1.54 10.23
CA TRP A 41 -1.00 1.73 9.40
C TRP A 41 -0.12 0.49 9.49
N VAL A 42 0.15 -0.09 8.33
CA VAL A 42 0.98 -1.29 8.18
C VAL A 42 2.23 -0.89 7.41
N SER A 43 3.41 -1.17 7.99
CA SER A 43 4.67 -1.04 7.28
C SER A 43 4.79 -2.12 6.22
N ALA A 44 5.18 -1.72 5.00
CA ALA A 44 5.39 -2.67 3.92
C ALA A 44 6.67 -3.49 4.09
N GLU A 45 7.68 -2.94 4.78
CA GLU A 45 8.95 -3.63 5.04
C GLU A 45 8.73 -4.85 5.93
N ASP A 46 7.86 -4.72 6.95
CA ASP A 46 7.53 -5.81 7.88
C ASP A 46 6.72 -6.95 7.23
N LEU A 47 6.24 -6.77 6.00
CA LEU A 47 5.56 -7.79 5.20
C LEU A 47 6.51 -8.56 4.27
N GLU A 48 7.79 -8.17 4.19
CA GLU A 48 8.77 -8.83 3.35
C GLU A 48 9.25 -10.15 3.97
N GLY A 49 9.66 -11.09 3.09
CA GLY A 49 10.08 -12.43 3.50
C GLY A 49 11.34 -12.43 4.36
N ASP A 50 12.18 -11.41 4.27
CA ASP A 50 13.41 -11.32 5.06
C ASP A 50 13.12 -11.03 6.55
N CYS A 51 12.07 -10.26 6.85
CA CYS A 51 11.58 -10.05 8.22
C CYS A 51 11.06 -11.33 8.89
N SER A 52 10.68 -12.36 8.12
CA SER A 52 10.25 -13.65 8.68
C SER A 52 11.36 -14.41 9.41
N LYS A 53 12.64 -14.07 9.15
CA LYS A 53 13.80 -14.72 9.76
C LYS A 53 14.41 -13.92 10.92
N GLU A 54 14.38 -12.59 10.83
CA GLU A 54 15.03 -11.71 11.82
C GLU A 54 14.08 -11.20 12.91
N ASN A 55 12.81 -10.92 12.58
CA ASN A 55 11.87 -10.29 13.51
C ASN A 55 10.46 -10.89 13.39
N THR A 56 10.35 -12.15 13.84
CA THR A 56 9.15 -12.99 13.69
C THR A 56 7.89 -12.36 14.34
N ASP A 57 8.06 -11.62 15.43
CA ASP A 57 6.93 -11.05 16.18
C ASP A 57 6.30 -9.86 15.44
N ALA A 58 7.13 -8.97 14.89
CA ALA A 58 6.67 -7.86 14.05
C ALA A 58 5.97 -8.37 12.79
N TYR A 59 6.57 -9.36 12.11
CA TYR A 59 5.98 -9.99 10.93
C TYR A 59 4.59 -10.59 11.22
N LYS A 60 4.45 -11.35 12.32
CA LYS A 60 3.16 -11.95 12.72
C LYS A 60 2.12 -10.89 13.08
N ALA A 61 2.50 -9.86 13.83
CA ALA A 61 1.60 -8.77 14.20
C ALA A 61 1.07 -8.05 12.94
N THR A 62 1.97 -7.70 12.03
CA THR A 62 1.63 -6.99 10.79
C THR A 62 0.73 -7.82 9.87
N TRP A 63 1.02 -9.11 9.71
CA TRP A 63 0.13 -10.02 9.00
C TRP A 63 -1.22 -10.22 9.70
N GLY A 64 -1.26 -10.17 11.03
CA GLY A 64 -2.49 -10.19 11.81
C GLY A 64 -3.40 -9.00 11.51
N LEU A 65 -2.83 -7.79 11.49
CA LEU A 65 -3.53 -6.56 11.12
C LEU A 65 -4.04 -6.64 9.67
N LEU A 66 -3.20 -7.06 8.73
CA LEU A 66 -3.57 -7.17 7.33
C LEU A 66 -4.72 -8.17 7.11
N LYS A 67 -4.71 -9.32 7.80
CA LYS A 67 -5.77 -10.33 7.73
C LYS A 67 -7.06 -9.91 8.44
N GLY A 68 -6.95 -9.06 9.46
CA GLY A 68 -8.11 -8.48 10.15
C GLY A 68 -8.78 -7.35 9.37
N ALA A 69 -8.08 -6.75 8.40
CA ALA A 69 -8.58 -5.63 7.64
C ALA A 69 -9.67 -6.04 6.62
N ASN A 70 -10.80 -5.33 6.63
CA ASN A 70 -11.88 -5.56 5.65
C ASN A 70 -11.54 -5.00 4.25
N ARG A 71 -10.62 -4.03 4.19
CA ARG A 71 -10.19 -3.35 2.97
C ARG A 71 -8.71 -3.04 3.07
N VAL A 72 -8.00 -3.22 1.96
CA VAL A 72 -6.56 -2.95 1.86
C VAL A 72 -6.36 -1.76 0.94
N VAL A 73 -5.64 -0.74 1.42
CA VAL A 73 -5.26 0.42 0.62
C VAL A 73 -3.74 0.42 0.47
N VAL A 74 -3.25 0.35 -0.76
CA VAL A 74 -1.81 0.45 -1.05
C VAL A 74 -1.51 1.82 -1.61
N LEU A 75 -0.83 2.60 -0.79
CA LEU A 75 -0.37 3.95 -1.14
C LEU A 75 0.97 3.91 -1.86
N ARG A 76 1.32 5.05 -2.47
CA ARG A 76 2.63 5.29 -3.09
C ARG A 76 3.75 4.94 -2.11
N GLY A 77 4.73 4.18 -2.59
CA GLY A 77 6.02 3.99 -1.93
C GLY A 77 7.06 4.90 -2.55
N PHE A 78 8.17 5.12 -1.84
CA PHE A 78 9.32 5.82 -2.38
C PHE A 78 10.55 4.92 -2.30
N GLY A 79 11.27 4.79 -3.41
CA GLY A 79 12.39 3.84 -3.55
C GLY A 79 11.92 2.39 -3.69
N ASP A 80 12.90 1.48 -3.69
CA ASP A 80 12.69 0.05 -3.95
C ASP A 80 12.30 -0.75 -2.69
N LYS A 81 12.39 -0.13 -1.51
CA LYS A 81 12.08 -0.77 -0.23
C LYS A 81 10.57 -0.93 -0.04
N GLY A 82 10.14 -2.09 0.47
CA GLY A 82 8.74 -2.38 0.75
C GLY A 82 7.92 -2.74 -0.49
N VAL A 83 8.52 -2.81 -1.68
CA VAL A 83 7.81 -3.18 -2.92
C VAL A 83 7.35 -4.64 -2.85
N HIS A 84 8.18 -5.53 -2.31
CA HIS A 84 7.83 -6.94 -2.16
C HIS A 84 6.71 -7.13 -1.12
N GLY A 85 6.74 -6.39 -0.02
CA GLY A 85 5.68 -6.44 0.99
C GLY A 85 4.32 -5.98 0.44
N LYS A 86 4.33 -4.91 -0.37
CA LYS A 86 3.11 -4.43 -1.06
C LYS A 86 2.60 -5.44 -2.10
N PHE A 87 3.50 -6.15 -2.78
CA PHE A 87 3.12 -7.25 -3.67
C PHE A 87 2.41 -8.36 -2.89
N PHE A 88 2.95 -8.79 -1.75
CA PHE A 88 2.31 -9.79 -0.90
C PHE A 88 0.95 -9.33 -0.36
N ALA A 89 0.83 -8.07 0.05
CA ALA A 89 -0.45 -7.51 0.49
C ALA A 89 -1.50 -7.49 -0.64
N THR A 90 -1.07 -7.15 -1.86
CA THR A 90 -1.96 -7.12 -3.03
C THR A 90 -2.40 -8.52 -3.43
N LYS A 91 -1.47 -9.48 -3.42
CA LYS A 91 -1.74 -10.91 -3.65
C LYS A 91 -2.72 -11.45 -2.61
N TYR A 92 -2.50 -11.15 -1.33
CA TYR A 92 -3.40 -11.54 -0.25
C TYR A 92 -4.81 -11.00 -0.47
N ALA A 93 -4.94 -9.72 -0.82
CA ALA A 93 -6.24 -9.10 -1.06
C ALA A 93 -6.99 -9.78 -2.22
N ARG A 94 -6.28 -10.10 -3.33
CA ARG A 94 -6.86 -10.83 -4.46
C ARG A 94 -7.31 -12.24 -4.09
N GLU A 95 -6.46 -13.00 -3.40
CA GLU A 95 -6.74 -14.41 -3.06
C GLU A 95 -7.85 -14.57 -2.02
N ASN A 96 -8.05 -13.57 -1.18
CA ASN A 96 -9.04 -13.60 -0.09
C ASN A 96 -10.28 -12.73 -0.38
N ASN A 97 -10.44 -12.25 -1.60
CA ASN A 97 -11.54 -11.35 -2.02
C ASN A 97 -11.70 -10.12 -1.11
N VAL A 98 -10.59 -9.60 -0.60
CA VAL A 98 -10.58 -8.36 0.21
C VAL A 98 -10.55 -7.18 -0.74
N LEU A 99 -11.42 -6.19 -0.49
CA LEU A 99 -11.50 -4.98 -1.29
C LEU A 99 -10.16 -4.24 -1.29
N TYR A 100 -9.61 -4.03 -2.48
CA TYR A 100 -8.31 -3.40 -2.69
C TYR A 100 -8.44 -2.03 -3.35
N LEU A 101 -7.70 -1.03 -2.86
CA LEU A 101 -7.55 0.28 -3.51
C LEU A 101 -6.06 0.61 -3.67
N GLY A 102 -5.56 0.56 -4.91
CA GLY A 102 -4.18 0.90 -5.24
C GLY A 102 -4.09 2.31 -5.82
N ILE A 103 -3.26 3.17 -5.22
CA ILE A 103 -3.05 4.54 -5.69
C ILE A 103 -1.60 4.69 -6.17
N PHE A 104 -1.41 5.23 -7.38
CA PHE A 104 -0.11 5.38 -8.05
C PHE A 104 0.65 4.05 -8.14
N LEU A 105 1.68 3.84 -7.33
CA LEU A 105 2.44 2.59 -7.32
C LEU A 105 1.55 1.38 -6.98
N GLY A 106 0.48 1.58 -6.18
CA GLY A 106 -0.45 0.50 -5.84
C GLY A 106 -1.11 -0.12 -7.08
N ILE A 107 -1.54 0.68 -8.06
CA ILE A 107 -2.13 0.13 -9.29
C ILE A 107 -1.07 -0.60 -10.14
N GLN A 108 0.16 -0.09 -10.21
CA GLN A 108 1.26 -0.76 -10.92
C GLN A 108 1.56 -2.14 -10.31
N ILE A 109 1.60 -2.22 -8.97
CA ILE A 109 1.81 -3.47 -8.25
C ILE A 109 0.65 -4.44 -8.50
N ALA A 110 -0.60 -3.97 -8.50
CA ALA A 110 -1.76 -4.82 -8.78
C ALA A 110 -1.72 -5.43 -10.18
N VAL A 111 -1.33 -4.65 -11.20
CA VAL A 111 -1.18 -5.16 -12.57
C VAL A 111 -0.09 -6.22 -12.65
N ILE A 112 1.04 -6.00 -11.97
CA ILE A 112 2.17 -6.95 -11.98
C ILE A 112 1.84 -8.21 -11.19
N GLU A 113 1.16 -8.09 -10.05
CA GLU A 113 0.65 -9.24 -9.29
C GLU A 113 -0.29 -10.08 -10.15
N PHE A 114 -1.21 -9.45 -10.86
CA PHE A 114 -2.10 -10.16 -11.76
C PHE A 114 -1.34 -10.83 -12.91
N ALA A 115 -0.41 -10.13 -13.56
CA ALA A 115 0.39 -10.67 -14.65
C ALA A 115 1.24 -11.87 -14.21
N ARG A 116 1.83 -11.81 -13.02
CA ARG A 116 2.67 -12.89 -12.47
C ARG A 116 1.85 -14.07 -11.96
N SER A 117 0.79 -13.81 -11.21
CA SER A 117 0.01 -14.83 -10.53
C SER A 117 -0.99 -15.53 -11.44
N ILE A 118 -1.62 -14.81 -12.37
CA ILE A 118 -2.69 -15.34 -13.24
C ILE A 118 -2.18 -15.62 -14.66
N LEU A 119 -1.43 -14.69 -15.26
CA LEU A 119 -0.98 -14.83 -16.65
C LEU A 119 0.35 -15.60 -16.78
N GLY A 120 1.01 -15.96 -15.67
CA GLY A 120 2.29 -16.67 -15.67
C GLY A 120 3.47 -15.84 -16.23
N LEU A 121 3.32 -14.52 -16.33
CA LEU A 121 4.36 -13.63 -16.84
C LEU A 121 5.35 -13.28 -15.71
N TYR A 122 6.18 -14.24 -15.32
CA TYR A 122 7.11 -14.09 -14.19
C TYR A 122 8.11 -12.93 -14.36
N ASN A 123 8.42 -12.55 -15.59
CA ASN A 123 9.34 -11.45 -15.93
C ASN A 123 8.69 -10.06 -15.96
N ALA A 124 7.39 -9.93 -15.64
CA ALA A 124 6.76 -8.63 -15.53
C ALA A 124 7.37 -7.83 -14.36
N ILE A 125 7.83 -6.61 -14.65
CA ILE A 125 8.46 -5.68 -13.70
C ILE A 125 7.79 -4.30 -13.76
N ILE A 126 7.98 -3.51 -12.70
CA ILE A 126 7.63 -2.08 -12.69
C ILE A 126 8.64 -1.37 -13.59
N ALA A 127 8.18 -0.64 -14.59
CA ALA A 127 9.01 0.15 -15.50
C ALA A 127 9.47 1.46 -14.85
#